data_AF-A0A2W5Z055-F1
#
_entry.id   AF-A0A2W5Z055-F1
#
_cell.length_a   1.000
_cell.length_b   1.000
_cell.length_c   1.000
_cell.angle_alpha   90.00
_cell.angle_beta   90.00
_cell.angle_gamma   90.00
#
_symmetry.space_group_name_H-M   'P 1'
#
loop_
_entity.id
_entity.type
_entity.pdbx_description
1 polymer ?
#
loop_
_entity_poly.entity_id
_entity_poly.type
_entity_poly.pdbx_seq_one_letter_code
_entity_poly.pdbx_strand_id
1 'polypeptide(L)'
;MGGIGLVGGGRRGVVLVVCAAALGSLAGLELSIREHFGGYRSHTMVLAGTSAIALATVLAFVVPSTPVLLVLVIGAAVFAVAAWRLQGAFRRRSGGYVAR
;
A
#
# COMPACT_ATOMS: atom_id res chain seq x y z
N MET A 1 25.96 7.37 -18.52
CA MET A 1 25.14 7.77 -19.69
C MET A 1 23.84 6.95 -19.69
N GLY A 2 22.81 7.34 -18.94
CA GLY A 2 21.58 6.52 -18.82
C GLY A 2 20.26 7.28 -18.58
N GLY A 3 20.29 8.62 -18.46
CA GLY A 3 19.10 9.41 -18.13
C GLY A 3 18.20 9.77 -19.31
N ILE A 4 18.68 9.64 -20.55
CA ILE A 4 17.98 10.10 -21.76
C ILE A 4 16.89 9.14 -22.27
N GLY A 5 16.87 7.88 -21.82
CA GLY A 5 15.83 6.92 -22.17
C GLY A 5 14.51 7.09 -21.40
N LEU A 6 14.53 7.79 -20.25
CA LEU A 6 13.35 8.04 -19.42
C LEU A 6 12.48 9.19 -19.97
N VAL A 7 13.08 10.14 -20.69
CA VAL A 7 12.41 11.34 -21.22
C VAL A 7 12.07 11.21 -22.72
N GLY A 8 12.71 10.26 -23.43
CA GLY A 8 12.46 10.00 -24.85
C GLY A 8 11.16 9.21 -25.14
N GLY A 9 10.02 9.62 -24.58
CA GLY A 9 8.64 9.47 -25.08
C GLY A 9 8.13 8.12 -25.66
N GLY A 10 8.85 7.00 -25.54
CA GLY A 10 8.49 5.73 -26.17
C GLY A 10 7.77 4.78 -25.21
N ARG A 11 6.89 3.92 -25.74
CA ARG A 11 6.20 2.83 -25.00
C ARG A 11 7.14 2.03 -24.09
N ARG A 12 8.37 1.78 -24.52
CA ARG A 12 9.39 1.06 -23.72
C ARG A 12 9.82 1.82 -22.46
N GLY A 13 10.01 3.13 -22.55
CA GLY A 13 10.37 3.96 -21.39
C GLY A 13 9.26 3.96 -20.34
N VAL A 14 8.00 4.10 -20.77
CA VAL A 14 6.84 4.02 -19.88
C VAL A 14 6.75 2.66 -19.19
N VAL A 15 6.92 1.55 -19.93
CA VAL A 15 6.89 0.20 -19.35
C VAL A 15 7.98 0.03 -18.29
N LEU A 16 9.21 0.48 -18.56
CA LEU A 16 10.30 0.39 -17.59
C LEU A 16 10.03 1.21 -16.33
N VAL A 17 9.47 2.42 -16.46
CA VAL A 17 9.07 3.26 -15.31
C VAL A 17 7.98 2.58 -14.48
N VAL A 18 6.94 2.04 -15.14
CA VAL A 18 5.86 1.34 -14.45
C VAL A 18 6.38 0.11 -13.73
N CYS A 19 7.23 -0.70 -14.38
CA CYS A 19 7.85 -1.87 -13.75
C CYS A 19 8.74 -1.47 -12.56
N ALA A 20 9.57 -0.44 -12.70
CA ALA A 20 10.43 0.04 -11.61
C ALA A 20 9.60 0.57 -10.43
N ALA A 21 8.54 1.33 -10.69
CA ALA A 21 7.63 1.82 -9.67
C ALA A 21 6.91 0.67 -8.96
N ALA A 22 6.45 -0.34 -9.71
CA ALA A 22 5.79 -1.52 -9.14
C ALA A 22 6.73 -2.34 -8.27
N LEU A 23 7.93 -2.67 -8.77
CA LEU A 23 8.92 -3.45 -8.02
C LEU A 23 9.45 -2.68 -6.79
N GLY A 24 9.72 -1.38 -6.93
CA GLY A 24 10.14 -0.53 -5.82
C GLY A 24 9.07 -0.42 -4.73
N SER A 25 7.81 -0.25 -5.13
CA SER A 25 6.66 -0.23 -4.20
C SER A 25 6.48 -1.58 -3.50
N LEU A 26 6.67 -2.70 -4.20
CA LEU A 26 6.58 -4.04 -3.64
C LEU A 26 7.69 -4.31 -2.62
N ALA A 27 8.93 -3.94 -2.94
CA ALA A 27 10.06 -4.06 -2.01
C ALA A 27 9.85 -3.20 -0.76
N GLY A 28 9.35 -1.96 -0.92
CA GLY A 28 9.01 -1.08 0.20
C GLY A 28 7.86 -1.63 1.07
N LEU A 29 6.85 -2.25 0.44
CA LEU A 29 5.74 -2.89 1.15
C LEU A 29 6.21 -4.08 1.97
N GLU A 30 7.05 -4.96 1.40
CA GLU A 30 7.62 -6.10 2.10
C GLU A 30 8.45 -5.65 3.32
N LEU A 31 9.30 -4.65 3.15
CA LEU A 31 10.09 -4.10 4.25
C LEU A 31 9.19 -3.49 5.33
N SER A 32 8.20 -2.69 4.93
CA SER A 32 7.24 -2.08 5.84
C SER A 32 6.46 -3.12 6.66
N ILE A 33 6.06 -4.23 6.03
CA ILE A 33 5.45 -5.38 6.70
C ILE A 33 6.44 -5.97 7.71
N ARG A 34 7.67 -6.30 7.29
CA ARG A 34 8.69 -6.91 8.15
C ARG A 34 9.00 -6.03 9.37
N GLU A 35 9.16 -4.72 9.19
CA GLU A 35 9.44 -3.77 10.26
C GLU A 35 8.24 -3.55 11.19
N HIS A 36 7.03 -3.47 10.64
CA HIS A 36 5.81 -3.30 11.41
C HIS A 36 5.53 -4.51 12.30
N PHE A 37 5.62 -5.71 11.73
CA PHE A 37 5.49 -6.94 12.51
C PHE A 37 6.69 -7.14 13.44
N GLY A 38 7.88 -6.66 13.08
CA GLY A 38 9.06 -6.62 13.95
C GLY A 38 8.92 -5.70 15.17
N GLY A 39 7.91 -4.81 15.21
CA GLY A 39 7.65 -3.91 16.33
C GLY A 39 8.57 -2.69 16.40
N TYR A 40 9.42 -2.46 15.39
CA TYR A 40 10.42 -1.39 15.38
C TYR A 40 9.82 -0.01 15.04
N ARG A 41 8.80 0.06 14.15
CA ARG A 41 8.15 1.32 13.74
C ARG A 41 6.71 1.10 13.25
N SER A 42 5.79 2.01 13.58
CA SER A 42 4.38 1.87 13.19
C SER A 42 4.10 2.35 11.76
N HIS A 43 4.07 1.43 10.79
CA HIS A 43 3.63 1.70 9.42
C HIS A 43 2.12 1.44 9.17
N THR A 44 1.31 1.48 10.23
CA THR A 44 -0.12 1.11 10.19
C THR A 44 -0.91 1.84 9.11
N MET A 45 -0.74 3.17 9.00
CA MET A 45 -1.49 3.98 8.02
C MET A 45 -1.09 3.66 6.58
N VAL A 46 0.20 3.40 6.33
CA VAL A 46 0.70 3.05 5.00
C VAL A 46 0.13 1.69 4.59
N LEU A 47 0.23 0.67 5.45
CA LEU A 47 -0.28 -0.67 5.17
C LEU A 47 -1.82 -0.71 5.02
N ALA A 48 -2.55 0.04 5.84
CA ALA A 48 -3.99 0.20 5.71
C ALA A 48 -4.37 0.92 4.41
N GLY A 49 -3.62 1.97 4.05
CA GLY A 49 -3.81 2.69 2.78
C GLY A 49 -3.57 1.79 1.57
N THR A 50 -2.46 1.04 1.57
CA THR A 50 -2.13 0.12 0.47
C THR A 50 -3.21 -0.95 0.28
N SER A 51 -3.73 -1.52 1.37
CA SER A 51 -4.80 -2.53 1.27
C SER A 51 -6.11 -1.96 0.74
N ALA A 52 -6.50 -0.75 1.16
CA ALA A 52 -7.68 -0.06 0.60
C ALA A 52 -7.52 0.26 -0.89
N ILE A 53 -6.34 0.77 -1.31
CA ILE A 53 -6.05 1.08 -2.71
C ILE A 53 -6.02 -0.21 -3.56
N ALA A 54 -5.42 -1.28 -3.05
CA ALA A 54 -5.39 -2.57 -3.75
C ALA A 54 -6.82 -3.07 -4.04
N LEU A 55 -7.71 -3.00 -3.05
CA LEU A 55 -9.11 -3.37 -3.22
C LEU A 55 -9.84 -2.47 -4.21
N ALA A 56 -9.69 -1.15 -4.09
CA ALA A 56 -10.31 -0.19 -5.01
C ALA A 56 -9.85 -0.44 -6.45
N THR A 57 -8.56 -0.77 -6.63
CA THR A 57 -7.99 -1.14 -7.93
C THR A 57 -8.66 -2.41 -8.47
N VAL A 58 -8.77 -3.46 -7.66
CA VAL A 58 -9.45 -4.72 -8.05
C VAL A 58 -10.91 -4.44 -8.45
N LEU A 59 -11.66 -3.67 -7.65
CA LEU A 59 -13.05 -3.34 -7.96
C LEU A 59 -13.18 -2.57 -9.28
N ALA A 60 -12.30 -1.61 -9.54
CA ALA A 60 -12.32 -0.83 -10.77
C ALA A 60 -12.12 -1.68 -12.03
N PHE A 61 -11.28 -2.73 -11.96
CA PHE A 61 -11.01 -3.62 -13.11
C PHE A 61 -11.99 -4.79 -13.24
N VAL A 62 -12.45 -5.36 -12.12
CA VAL A 62 -13.28 -6.58 -12.14
C VAL A 62 -14.77 -6.24 -12.23
N VAL A 63 -15.20 -5.12 -11.62
CA VAL A 63 -16.61 -4.70 -11.60
C VAL A 63 -16.69 -3.22 -12.03
N PRO A 64 -16.56 -2.91 -13.34
CA PRO A 64 -16.45 -1.53 -13.82
C PRO A 64 -17.71 -0.70 -13.59
N SER A 65 -18.87 -1.34 -13.42
CA SER A 65 -20.16 -0.71 -13.14
C SER A 65 -20.35 -0.33 -11.67
N THR A 66 -19.34 -0.53 -10.81
CA THR A 66 -19.43 -0.17 -9.39
C THR A 66 -19.47 1.35 -9.23
N PRO A 67 -20.48 1.92 -8.56
CA PRO A 67 -20.54 3.36 -8.35
C PRO A 67 -19.36 3.82 -7.48
N VAL A 68 -18.75 4.95 -7.83
CA VAL A 68 -17.57 5.49 -7.14
C VAL A 68 -17.79 5.63 -5.64
N LEU A 69 -18.99 6.07 -5.23
CA LEU A 69 -19.34 6.18 -3.81
C LEU A 69 -19.23 4.83 -3.08
N LEU A 70 -19.66 3.74 -3.71
CA LEU A 70 -19.58 2.40 -3.12
C LEU A 70 -18.12 1.94 -3.01
N VAL A 71 -17.29 2.21 -4.02
CA VAL A 71 -15.83 1.93 -3.96
C VAL A 71 -15.18 2.70 -2.82
N LEU A 72 -15.53 3.98 -2.63
CA LEU A 72 -15.00 4.80 -1.54
C LEU A 72 -15.45 4.28 -0.17
N VAL A 73 -16.72 3.90 -0.02
CA VAL A 73 -17.25 3.35 1.24
C VAL A 73 -16.57 2.02 1.58
N ILE A 74 -16.46 1.11 0.61
CA ILE A 74 -15.79 -0.19 0.81
C ILE A 74 -14.30 0.04 1.11
N GLY A 75 -13.63 0.93 0.37
CA GLY A 75 -12.23 1.28 0.59
C GLY A 75 -11.98 1.86 1.98
N ALA A 76 -12.84 2.78 2.44
CA ALA A 76 -12.77 3.35 3.78
C ALA A 76 -13.01 2.29 4.86
N ALA A 77 -13.95 1.36 4.65
CA ALA A 77 -14.20 0.25 5.56
C ALA A 77 -12.99 -0.68 5.67
N VAL A 78 -12.38 -1.05 4.54
CA VAL A 78 -11.17 -1.90 4.54
C VAL A 78 -9.98 -1.19 5.15
N PHE A 79 -9.80 0.10 4.86
CA PHE A 79 -8.78 0.91 5.53
C PHE A 79 -8.96 0.88 7.05
N ALA A 80 -10.16 1.14 7.55
CA ALA A 80 -10.45 1.18 8.98
C ALA A 80 -10.22 -0.17 9.66
N VAL A 81 -10.69 -1.27 9.04
CA VAL A 81 -10.49 -2.63 9.56
C VAL A 81 -9.01 -3.01 9.57
N ALA A 82 -8.29 -2.74 8.48
CA ALA A 82 -6.86 -3.01 8.38
C ALA A 82 -6.07 -2.20 9.41
N ALA A 83 -6.35 -0.90 9.52
CA ALA A 83 -5.71 -0.02 10.50
C ALA A 83 -5.94 -0.52 11.93
N TRP A 84 -7.16 -0.92 12.28
CA TRP A 84 -7.46 -1.42 13.61
C TRP A 84 -6.74 -2.73 13.93
N ARG A 85 -6.73 -3.68 12.98
CA ARG A 85 -6.04 -4.98 13.12
C ARG A 85 -4.53 -4.80 13.27
N LEU A 86 -3.93 -3.97 12.42
CA LEU A 86 -2.50 -3.69 12.41
C LEU A 86 -2.06 -2.93 13.67
N GLN A 87 -2.85 -1.95 14.12
CA GLN A 87 -2.59 -1.26 15.38
C GLN A 87 -2.64 -2.22 16.57
N GLY A 88 -3.59 -3.15 16.59
CA GLY A 88 -3.68 -4.21 17.60
C GLY A 88 -2.47 -5.15 17.58
N ALA A 89 -2.02 -5.56 16.38
CA ALA A 89 -0.84 -6.41 16.20
C ALA A 89 0.44 -5.72 16.66
N PHE A 90 0.62 -4.43 16.31
CA PHE A 90 1.76 -3.63 16.74
C PHE A 90 1.80 -3.49 18.26
N ARG A 91 0.68 -3.12 18.91
CA ARG A 91 0.61 -2.96 20.37
C ARG A 91 0.96 -4.24 21.13
N ARG A 92 0.61 -5.41 20.59
CA ARG A 92 0.96 -6.72 21.17
C ARG A 92 2.45 -7.06 21.01
N ARG A 93 3.07 -6.64 19.90
CA ARG A 93 4.49 -6.90 19.58
C ARG A 93 5.44 -5.88 20.22
N SER A 94 5.02 -4.63 20.39
CA SER A 94 5.85 -3.52 20.88
C SER A 94 5.99 -3.47 22.41
N GLY A 95 5.70 -4.57 23.12
CA GLY A 95 6.01 -4.72 24.55
C GLY A 95 5.36 -3.74 25.54
N GLY A 96 4.41 -2.90 25.12
CA GLY A 96 3.77 -1.92 26.01
C GLY A 96 4.60 -0.66 26.34
N TYR A 97 5.62 -0.29 25.56
CA TYR A 97 6.43 0.94 25.81
C TYR A 97 5.65 2.28 25.71
N VAL A 98 4.32 2.25 25.49
CA VAL A 98 3.44 3.43 25.48
C VAL A 98 2.45 3.41 26.66
N ALA A 99 2.60 2.46 27.60
CA ALA A 99 1.84 2.42 28.85
C ALA A 99 2.78 2.62 30.04
N ARG A 100 3.42 3.80 30.09
CA ARG A 100 3.91 4.37 31.34
C ARG A 100 3.76 5.88 31.30
#